data_AF-A0AAP0P6U1-F1
#
_entry.id   AF-A0AAP0P6U1-F1
#
_cell.length_a   1.000
_cell.length_b   1.000
_cell.length_c   1.000
_cell.angle_alpha   90.00
_cell.angle_beta   90.00
_cell.angle_gamma   90.00
#
_symmetry.space_group_name_H-M   'P 1'
#
loop_
_entity.id
_entity.type
_entity.pdbx_description
1 polymer ?
#
loop_
_entity_poly.entity_id
_entity_poly.type
_entity_poly.pdbx_seq_one_letter_code
_entity_poly.pdbx_strand_id
1 'polypeptide(L)' 'MELVEEQSNTTRRKFSSDAERRAIYDALLQKSVDEKLKKGATHEVTMEFSVNIRVIQCIWKFTSSLQLVRTI' A
#
# COMPACT_ATOMS: atom_id res chain seq x y z
N MET A 1 -11.79 -20.62 21.93
CA MET A 1 -10.88 -20.09 20.89
C MET A 1 -11.25 -18.64 20.73
N GLU A 2 -10.52 -17.79 21.42
CA GLU A 2 -10.77 -16.36 21.55
C GLU A 2 -10.08 -15.65 20.39
N LEU A 3 -10.85 -14.90 19.59
CA LEU A 3 -10.37 -14.10 18.48
C LEU A 3 -9.73 -12.83 19.07
N VAL A 4 -8.40 -12.81 19.15
CA VAL A 4 -7.66 -11.60 19.56
C VAL A 4 -7.47 -10.72 18.34
N GLU A 5 -8.43 -9.84 18.09
CA GLU A 5 -8.26 -8.67 17.22
C GLU A 5 -7.39 -7.65 17.96
N GLU A 6 -6.08 -7.72 17.76
CA GLU A 6 -5.13 -6.78 18.37
C GLU A 6 -5.06 -5.48 17.54
N GLN A 7 -6.04 -4.60 17.72
CA GLN A 7 -5.98 -3.22 17.20
C GLN A 7 -5.10 -2.36 18.10
N SER A 8 -3.78 -2.39 17.87
CA SER A 8 -2.83 -1.53 18.57
C SER A 8 -2.85 -0.09 18.03
N ASN A 9 -3.54 0.79 18.74
CA ASN A 9 -3.50 2.23 18.60
C ASN A 9 -2.19 2.80 19.19
N THR A 10 -1.22 3.21 18.36
CA THR A 10 -0.12 4.08 18.81
C THR A 10 0.29 5.12 17.77
N THR A 11 0.25 6.36 18.24
CA THR A 11 0.51 7.65 17.60
C THR A 11 1.94 7.80 17.08
N ARG A 12 2.08 8.56 15.97
CA ARG A 12 3.26 8.79 15.11
C ARG A 12 3.48 7.68 14.07
N ARG A 13 2.79 7.82 12.92
CA ARG A 13 3.12 7.13 11.66
C ARG A 13 4.58 7.46 11.30
N LYS A 14 5.52 6.69 11.85
CA LYS A 14 6.85 6.53 11.29
C LYS A 14 6.59 6.07 9.88
N PHE A 15 6.93 6.91 8.90
CA PHE A 15 6.72 6.60 7.49
C PHE A 15 7.07 5.15 7.25
N SER A 16 6.09 4.41 6.74
CA SER A 16 6.13 2.98 6.56
C SER A 16 7.52 2.49 6.17
N SER A 17 8.04 1.51 6.90
CA SER A 17 9.33 0.89 6.57
C SER A 17 9.35 0.48 5.08
N ASP A 18 10.51 0.37 4.45
CA ASP A 18 10.55 -0.02 3.03
C ASP A 18 9.84 -1.37 2.79
N ALA A 19 9.85 -2.27 3.78
CA ALA A 19 9.08 -3.50 3.77
C ALA A 19 7.56 -3.25 3.76
N GLU A 20 7.04 -2.35 4.59
CA GLU A 20 5.62 -1.98 4.58
C GLU A 20 5.21 -1.27 3.28
N ARG A 21 6.05 -0.38 2.74
CA ARG A 21 5.79 0.24 1.43
C ARG A 21 5.72 -0.80 0.33
N ARG A 22 6.58 -1.83 0.41
CA ARG A 22 6.57 -2.94 -0.54
C ARG A 22 5.32 -3.78 -0.40
N ALA A 23 4.89 -4.11 0.82
CA ALA A 23 3.65 -4.83 1.07
C ALA A 23 2.42 -4.07 0.54
N ILE A 24 2.34 -2.76 0.77
CA ILE A 24 1.28 -1.89 0.22
C ILE A 24 1.33 -1.91 -1.32
N TYR A 25 2.53 -1.83 -1.90
CA TYR A 25 2.70 -1.89 -3.36
C TYR A 25 2.26 -3.24 -3.94
N ASP A 26 2.64 -4.35 -3.32
CA ASP A 26 2.27 -5.68 -3.79
C ASP A 26 0.75 -5.90 -3.69
N ALA A 27 0.10 -5.39 -2.64
CA ALA A 27 -1.36 -5.40 -2.52
C ALA A 27 -2.04 -4.55 -3.61
N LEU A 28 -1.50 -3.36 -3.92
CA LEU A 28 -1.95 -2.53 -5.03
C LEU A 28 -1.74 -3.23 -6.38
N LEU A 29 -0.61 -3.93 -6.55
CA LEU A 29 -0.27 -4.63 -7.78
C LEU A 29 -1.25 -5.79 -8.03
N GLN A 30 -1.59 -6.57 -7.01
CA GLN A 30 -2.61 -7.62 -7.10
C GLN A 30 -3.99 -7.08 -7.50
N LYS A 31 -4.30 -5.83 -7.12
CA LYS A 31 -5.55 -5.15 -7.47
C LYS A 31 -5.47 -4.35 -8.78
N SER A 32 -4.30 -4.27 -9.38
CA SER A 32 -4.06 -3.64 -10.67
C SER A 32 -4.17 -4.66 -11.80
N VAL A 33 -4.65 -4.22 -12.96
CA VAL A 33 -4.65 -5.00 -14.20
C VAL A 33 -4.13 -4.05 -15.28
N ASP A 34 -3.18 -4.50 -16.10
CA ASP A 34 -2.53 -3.69 -17.14
C ASP A 34 -1.94 -2.37 -16.61
N GLU A 35 -1.20 -2.44 -15.51
CA GLU A 35 -0.56 -1.28 -14.85
C GLU A 35 -1.54 -0.18 -14.39
N LYS A 36 -2.85 -0.45 -14.43
CA LYS A 36 -3.89 0.46 -14.00
C LYS A 36 -4.54 -0.07 -12.74
N LEU A 37 -4.57 0.78 -11.71
CA LEU A 37 -5.34 0.51 -10.51
C LEU A 37 -6.83 0.57 -10.83
N LYS A 38 -7.56 -0.48 -10.43
CA LYS A 38 -9.02 -0.46 -10.49
C LYS A 38 -9.58 0.69 -9.67
N LYS A 39 -10.70 1.26 -10.12
CA LYS A 39 -11.41 2.31 -9.39
C LYS A 39 -11.81 1.79 -8.01
N GLY A 40 -11.37 2.46 -6.95
CA GLY A 40 -11.62 2.04 -5.56
C GLY A 40 -10.52 1.17 -4.93
N ALA A 41 -9.60 0.60 -5.71
CA ALA A 41 -8.51 -0.23 -5.17
C ALA A 41 -7.65 0.52 -4.15
N THR A 42 -7.36 1.81 -4.40
CA THR A 42 -6.63 2.65 -3.45
C THR A 42 -7.39 2.83 -2.14
N HIS A 43 -8.72 2.89 -2.18
CA HIS A 43 -9.56 3.04 -0.99
C HIS A 43 -9.60 1.73 -0.19
N GLU A 44 -9.73 0.59 -0.86
CA GLU A 44 -9.65 -0.72 -0.19
C GLU A 44 -8.31 -0.91 0.53
N VAL A 45 -7.20 -0.61 -0.15
CA VAL A 45 -5.85 -0.71 0.45
C VAL A 45 -5.66 0.34 1.57
N THR A 46 -6.31 1.51 1.46
CA THR A 46 -6.34 2.52 2.54
C THR A 46 -6.97 1.96 3.81
N MET A 47 -8.11 1.28 3.66
CA MET A 47 -8.81 0.66 4.79
C MET A 47 -8.01 -0.51 5.36
N GLU A 48 -7.48 -1.38 4.50
CA GLU A 48 -6.73 -2.58 4.88
C GLU A 48 -5.45 -2.25 5.67
N PHE A 49 -4.67 -1.26 5.22
CA PHE A 49 -3.43 -0.88 5.88
C PHE A 49 -3.63 0.24 6.91
N SER A 50 -4.85 0.80 7.03
CA SER A 50 -5.11 2.01 7.83
C SER A 50 -4.10 3.14 7.53
N VAL A 51 -3.77 3.33 6.24
CA VAL A 51 -2.81 4.33 5.76
C VAL A 51 -3.54 5.41 4.97
N ASN A 52 -3.08 6.66 5.04
CA ASN A 52 -3.69 7.75 4.27
C ASN A 52 -3.61 7.47 2.76
N ILE A 53 -4.72 7.67 2.05
CA ILE A 53 -4.82 7.51 0.60
C ILE A 53 -3.71 8.24 -0.17
N ARG A 54 -3.26 9.40 0.31
CA ARG A 54 -2.14 10.16 -0.29
C ARG A 54 -0.82 9.42 -0.23
N VAL A 55 -0.57 8.67 0.85
CA VAL A 55 0.65 7.84 1.00
C VAL A 55 0.60 6.67 0.02
N ILE A 56 -0.56 6.01 -0.10
CA ILE A 56 -0.76 4.89 -1.04
C ILE A 56 -0.59 5.36 -2.49
N GLN A 57 -1.16 6.51 -2.86
CA GLN A 57 -0.95 7.12 -4.18
C GLN A 57 0.51 7.50 -4.43
N CYS A 58 1.21 8.00 -3.41
CA CYS A 58 2.64 8.32 -3.50
C CYS A 58 3.47 7.06 -3.72
N ILE A 59 3.22 5.99 -2.96
CA ILE A 59 3.88 4.69 -3.10
C ILE A 59 3.65 4.11 -4.50
N TRP A 60 2.42 4.15 -5.01
CA TRP A 60 2.11 3.71 -6.37
C TRP A 60 2.94 4.47 -7.41
N LYS A 61 2.88 5.80 -7.41
CA LYS A 61 3.61 6.63 -8.37
C LYS A 61 5.13 6.43 -8.28
N PHE A 62 5.68 6.40 -7.07
CA PHE A 62 7.12 6.25 -6.85
C PHE A 62 7.62 4.87 -7.28
N THR A 63 6.87 3.81 -6.96
CA THR A 63 7.30 2.44 -7.25
C THR A 63 7.06 2.08 -8.71
N SER A 64 5.96 2.54 -9.33
CA SER A 64 5.76 2.41 -10.78
C SER A 64 6.87 3.12 -11.57
N SER A 65 7.36 4.26 -11.08
CA SER A 65 8.53 4.93 -11.68
C SER A 65 9.84 4.14 -11.51
N LEU A 66 10.02 3.43 -10.39
CA LEU A 66 11.24 2.66 -10.10
C LEU A 66 11.29 1.30 -10.80
N GLN A 67 10.16 0.62 -10.99
CA GLN A 67 10.09 -0.66 -11.70
C GLN A 67 10.44 -0.51 -13.20
N LEU A 68 10.14 0.67 -13.77
CA LEU A 68 10.45 0.99 -15.16
C LEU A 68 11.96 1.18 -15.41
N VAL A 69 12.72 1.60 -14.38
CA VAL A 69 14.19 1.80 -14.48
C VAL A 69 14.97 0.51 -14.22
N ARG A 70 14.38 -0.48 -13.54
CA ARG A 70 15.00 -1.80 -13.26
C ARG A 70 14.83 -2.84 -14.38
N THR A 71 14.00 -2.55 -15.38
CA THR A 71 13.68 -3.49 -16.48
C THR A 71 14.34 -3.04 -17.80
N ILE A 72 15.59 -2.54 -17.72
CA ILE A 72 16.44 -2.20 -18.88
C ILE A 72 17.80 -2.86 -18.68
#